data_AF-A0A060BTG7-F1
#
_entry.id   AF-A0A060BTG7-F1
#
_cell.length_a   1.000
_cell.length_b   1.000
_cell.length_c   1.000
_cell.angle_alpha   90.00
_cell.angle_beta   90.00
_cell.angle_gamma   90.00
#
_symmetry.space_group_name_H-M   'P 1'
#
loop_
_entity.id
_entity.type
_entity.pdbx_description
1 polymer ?
#
loop_
_entity_poly.entity_id
_entity_poly.type
_entity_poly.pdbx_seq_one_letter_code
_entity_poly.pdbx_strand_id
1 'polypeptide(L)'
;LARYIIGDASTEISVVDSSTRETVLQNGTVDSVFATYSITDSRKEKVDFAGPYYVSHQGILVKSTTNDISSVKDLAGKKVGVQAGSTGRQIVEKYAPKATVQEFQTDAEIVQAIKQGRLDAYVVDQSLVLGDVAKDPQSLKSVGSGFGTED
;
A
#
# COMPACT_ATOMS: atom_id res chain seq x y z
N LEU A 1 17.17 4.87 -5.71
CA LEU A 1 16.86 5.62 -4.46
C LEU A 1 17.85 5.28 -3.35
N ALA A 2 17.92 4.03 -2.84
CA ALA A 2 18.86 3.65 -1.77
C ALA A 2 20.32 4.07 -2.02
N ARG A 3 20.89 3.76 -3.20
CA ARG A 3 22.25 4.23 -3.58
C ARG A 3 22.41 5.75 -3.60
N TYR A 4 21.36 6.48 -3.98
CA TYR A 4 21.39 7.95 -4.00
C TYR A 4 21.41 8.52 -2.58
N ILE A 5 20.69 7.89 -1.64
CA ILE A 5 20.58 8.35 -0.26
C ILE A 5 21.78 7.90 0.59
N ILE A 6 22.25 6.66 0.43
CA ILE A 6 23.36 6.11 1.22
C ILE A 6 24.72 6.49 0.63
N GLY A 7 24.80 6.73 -0.68
CA GLY A 7 26.05 7.08 -1.35
C GLY A 7 27.03 5.92 -1.55
N ASP A 8 26.70 4.70 -1.11
CA ASP A 8 27.55 3.51 -1.23
C ASP A 8 26.86 2.40 -2.06
N ALA A 9 27.66 1.68 -2.85
CA ALA A 9 27.25 0.52 -3.65
C ALA A 9 27.45 -0.82 -2.92
N SER A 10 28.07 -0.83 -1.73
CA SER A 10 28.40 -2.04 -0.94
C SER A 10 27.26 -2.55 -0.03
N THR A 11 26.11 -1.89 -0.02
CA THR A 11 24.98 -2.19 0.87
C THR A 11 24.39 -3.59 0.68
N GLU A 12 24.25 -4.34 1.77
CA GLU A 12 23.47 -5.58 1.81
C GLU A 12 21.96 -5.27 1.75
N ILE A 13 21.21 -5.97 0.90
CA ILE A 13 19.77 -5.75 0.71
C ILE A 13 19.00 -6.91 1.31
N SER A 14 18.15 -6.62 2.29
CA SER A 14 17.18 -7.55 2.86
C SER A 14 15.76 -7.19 2.43
N VAL A 15 14.96 -8.20 2.09
CA VAL A 15 13.52 -8.03 1.86
C VAL A 15 12.82 -7.98 3.21
N VAL A 16 11.96 -6.98 3.38
CA VAL A 16 11.25 -6.71 4.64
C VAL A 16 9.78 -6.47 4.32
N ASP A 17 8.90 -7.03 5.15
CA ASP A 17 7.45 -6.84 5.02
C ASP A 17 7.00 -5.54 5.68
N SER A 18 5.90 -4.98 5.18
CA SER A 18 5.25 -3.80 5.76
C SER A 18 4.93 -3.94 7.25
N SER A 19 4.68 -5.16 7.71
CA SER A 19 4.38 -5.50 9.11
C SER A 19 5.61 -5.66 10.00
N THR A 20 6.80 -5.93 9.45
CA THR A 20 8.01 -6.25 10.23
C THR A 20 9.07 -5.14 10.24
N ARG A 21 8.98 -4.16 9.34
CA ARG A 21 9.96 -3.06 9.17
C ARG A 21 10.35 -2.32 10.46
N GLU A 22 9.40 -2.03 11.34
CA GLU A 22 9.69 -1.34 12.60
C GLU A 22 10.54 -2.23 13.52
N THR A 23 10.22 -3.52 13.61
CA THR A 23 10.95 -4.48 14.46
C THR A 23 12.38 -4.67 13.98
N VAL A 24 12.59 -4.84 12.67
CA VAL A 24 13.94 -5.06 12.12
C VAL A 24 14.82 -3.82 12.19
N LEU A 25 14.23 -2.62 12.24
CA LEU A 25 14.94 -1.37 12.55
C LEU A 25 15.30 -1.32 14.04
N GLN A 26 14.33 -1.56 14.92
CA GLN A 26 14.50 -1.44 16.37
C GLN A 26 15.49 -2.45 16.96
N ASN A 27 15.57 -3.65 16.37
CA ASN A 27 16.50 -4.69 16.83
C ASN A 27 17.87 -4.65 16.11
N GLY A 28 18.09 -3.71 15.19
CA GLY A 28 19.34 -3.57 14.45
C GLY A 28 19.60 -4.63 13.39
N THR A 29 18.56 -5.35 12.92
CA THR A 29 18.69 -6.29 11.80
C THR A 29 18.96 -5.55 10.49
N VAL A 30 18.42 -4.34 10.33
CA VAL A 30 18.73 -3.43 9.22
C VAL A 30 18.98 -2.02 9.76
N ASP A 31 19.90 -1.30 9.13
CA ASP A 31 20.21 0.09 9.50
C ASP A 31 19.18 1.09 8.96
N SER A 32 18.48 0.74 7.87
CA SER A 32 17.55 1.63 7.17
C SER A 32 16.54 0.84 6.34
N VAL A 33 15.34 1.39 6.19
CA VAL A 33 14.29 0.84 5.32
C VAL A 33 13.93 1.84 4.23
N PHE A 34 13.96 1.39 2.98
CA PHE A 34 13.50 2.14 1.81
C PHE A 34 12.22 1.50 1.29
N ALA A 35 11.08 2.05 1.67
CA ALA A 35 9.77 1.52 1.32
C ALA A 35 8.72 2.64 1.25
N THR A 36 7.59 2.36 0.58
CA THR A 36 6.37 3.16 0.69
C THR A 36 5.85 3.05 2.13
N TYR A 37 6.27 4.01 2.96
CA TYR A 37 6.01 4.00 4.39
C TYR A 37 5.55 5.36 4.87
N SER A 38 4.25 5.48 5.08
CA SER A 38 3.61 6.72 5.50
C SER A 38 4.15 7.25 6.82
N ILE A 39 4.35 8.57 6.89
CA ILE A 39 4.82 9.24 8.09
C ILE A 39 3.61 9.52 8.99
N THR A 40 3.47 8.79 10.10
CA THR A 40 2.42 9.03 11.10
C THR A 40 3.03 9.31 12.47
N ASP A 41 2.31 10.00 13.34
CA ASP A 41 2.81 10.33 14.69
C ASP A 41 3.11 9.06 15.51
N SER A 42 2.26 8.04 15.42
CA SER A 42 2.50 6.74 16.06
C SER A 42 3.74 6.01 15.55
N ARG A 43 4.16 6.26 14.31
CA ARG A 43 5.37 5.67 13.72
C ARG A 43 6.62 6.44 14.13
N LYS A 44 6.53 7.78 14.23
CA LYS A 44 7.61 8.65 14.75
C LYS A 44 7.98 8.33 16.20
N GLU A 45 7.04 7.80 16.98
CA GLU A 45 7.34 7.31 18.34
C GLU A 45 8.25 6.06 18.36
N LYS A 46 8.35 5.34 17.23
CA LYS A 46 9.04 4.04 17.16
C LYS A 46 10.31 4.07 16.34
N VAL A 47 10.36 4.89 15.29
CA VAL A 47 11.46 4.99 14.34
C VAL A 47 11.60 6.42 13.81
N ASP A 48 12.82 6.78 13.39
CA ASP A 48 13.09 8.06 12.75
C ASP A 48 12.81 8.02 11.24
N PHE A 49 12.41 9.18 10.70
CA PHE A 49 12.21 9.37 9.26
C PHE A 49 13.14 10.46 8.73
N ALA A 50 13.79 10.20 7.60
CA ALA A 50 14.62 11.19 6.91
C ALA A 50 13.82 12.32 6.22
N GLY A 51 12.48 12.22 6.22
CA GLY A 51 11.55 13.11 5.54
C GLY A 51 10.84 12.45 4.35
N PRO A 52 9.80 13.09 3.80
CA PRO A 52 9.09 12.56 2.64
C PRO A 52 9.95 12.68 1.39
N TYR A 53 10.10 11.59 0.64
CA TYR A 53 10.71 11.61 -0.69
C TYR A 53 9.65 11.51 -1.81
N TYR A 54 8.40 11.22 -1.45
CA TYR A 54 7.25 11.13 -2.34
C TYR A 54 5.98 11.38 -1.53
N VAL A 55 5.01 12.08 -2.12
CA VAL A 55 3.67 12.30 -1.55
C VAL A 55 2.67 11.62 -2.47
N SER A 56 1.73 10.88 -1.90
CA SER A 56 0.68 10.17 -2.62
C SER A 56 -0.70 10.49 -2.07
N HIS A 57 -1.70 9.87 -2.70
CA HIS A 57 -3.06 9.73 -2.19
C HIS A 57 -3.41 8.25 -2.20
N GLN A 58 -4.54 7.89 -1.59
CA GLN A 58 -5.00 6.51 -1.60
C GLN A 58 -5.65 6.19 -2.93
N GLY A 59 -5.23 5.09 -3.55
CA GLY A 59 -5.79 4.55 -4.78
C GLY A 59 -6.72 3.38 -4.51
N ILE A 60 -7.48 3.01 -5.54
CA ILE A 60 -8.31 1.80 -5.55
C ILE A 60 -7.95 1.00 -6.79
N LEU A 61 -7.39 -0.19 -6.59
CA LEU A 61 -7.14 -1.16 -7.63
C LEU A 61 -8.31 -2.14 -7.70
N VAL A 62 -8.83 -2.37 -8.91
CA VAL A 62 -9.88 -3.37 -9.18
C VAL A 62 -9.51 -4.21 -10.40
N LYS A 63 -10.26 -5.28 -10.63
CA LYS A 63 -10.16 -6.04 -11.88
C LYS A 63 -10.61 -5.16 -13.06
N SER A 64 -9.96 -5.30 -14.22
CA SER A 64 -10.24 -4.50 -15.42
C SER A 64 -11.73 -4.54 -15.83
N THR A 65 -12.38 -5.67 -15.60
CA THR A 65 -13.79 -5.93 -15.92
C THR A 65 -14.79 -5.37 -14.89
N THR A 66 -14.35 -4.85 -13.75
CA THR A 66 -15.22 -4.31 -12.69
C THR A 66 -15.88 -3.02 -13.15
N ASN A 67 -17.22 -2.91 -13.12
CA ASN A 67 -17.94 -1.72 -13.61
C ASN A 67 -18.79 -1.03 -12.53
N ASP A 68 -18.91 -1.65 -11.36
CA ASP A 68 -19.75 -1.24 -10.24
C ASP A 68 -18.98 -0.54 -9.11
N ILE A 69 -17.67 -0.31 -9.29
CA ILE A 69 -16.83 0.46 -8.36
C ILE A 69 -16.21 1.63 -9.13
N SER A 70 -16.67 2.83 -8.84
CA SER A 70 -16.23 4.09 -9.48
C SER A 70 -15.64 5.10 -8.49
N SER A 71 -15.85 4.87 -7.19
CA SER A 71 -15.35 5.72 -6.12
C SER A 71 -15.20 4.95 -4.81
N VAL A 72 -14.57 5.57 -3.80
CA VAL A 72 -14.47 5.00 -2.44
C VAL A 72 -15.83 4.69 -1.81
N LYS A 73 -16.89 5.43 -2.18
CA LYS A 73 -18.24 5.20 -1.67
C LYS A 73 -18.82 3.86 -2.12
N ASP A 74 -18.41 3.39 -3.29
CA ASP A 74 -18.88 2.13 -3.89
C ASP A 74 -18.24 0.89 -3.24
N LEU A 75 -17.28 1.09 -2.33
CA LEU A 75 -16.69 0.02 -1.53
C LEU A 75 -17.61 -0.47 -0.41
N ALA A 76 -18.74 0.21 -0.15
CA ALA A 76 -19.71 -0.24 0.83
C ALA A 76 -20.24 -1.65 0.49
N GLY A 77 -20.11 -2.59 1.42
CA GLY A 77 -20.49 -3.99 1.20
C GLY A 77 -19.52 -4.81 0.35
N LYS A 78 -18.40 -4.23 -0.10
CA LYS A 78 -17.36 -4.90 -0.89
C LYS A 78 -16.28 -5.53 -0.01
N LYS A 79 -15.61 -6.56 -0.53
CA LYS A 79 -14.42 -7.16 0.09
C LYS A 79 -13.18 -6.39 -0.38
N VAL A 80 -12.55 -5.69 0.55
CA VAL A 80 -11.41 -4.82 0.27
C VAL A 80 -10.15 -5.42 0.89
N GLY A 81 -9.17 -5.73 0.04
CA GLY A 81 -7.83 -6.11 0.49
C GLY A 81 -7.06 -4.90 0.99
N VAL A 82 -6.23 -5.09 2.01
CA VAL A 82 -5.21 -4.13 2.45
C VAL A 82 -3.97 -4.92 2.90
N GLN A 83 -2.79 -4.32 2.83
CA GLN A 83 -1.57 -4.98 3.30
C GLN A 83 -1.42 -4.83 4.82
N ALA A 84 -1.09 -5.91 5.52
CA ALA A 84 -0.79 -5.90 6.94
C ALA A 84 0.36 -4.93 7.26
N GLY A 85 0.21 -4.12 8.30
CA GLY A 85 1.18 -3.09 8.68
C GLY A 85 1.18 -1.83 7.80
N SER A 86 0.28 -1.74 6.81
CA SER A 86 0.04 -0.50 6.05
C SER A 86 -0.98 0.42 6.74
N THR A 87 -1.16 1.63 6.21
CA THR A 87 -2.25 2.55 6.60
C THR A 87 -3.60 2.15 6.00
N GLY A 88 -3.64 1.18 5.08
CA GLY A 88 -4.82 0.82 4.29
C GLY A 88 -6.06 0.48 5.12
N ARG A 89 -5.92 -0.30 6.21
CA ARG A 89 -7.06 -0.62 7.08
C ARG A 89 -7.71 0.65 7.64
N GLN A 90 -6.92 1.54 8.22
CA GLN A 90 -7.41 2.78 8.83
C GLN A 90 -8.05 3.70 7.77
N ILE A 91 -7.48 3.75 6.58
CA ILE A 91 -8.05 4.48 5.44
C ILE A 91 -9.41 3.92 5.05
N VAL A 92 -9.54 2.60 4.90
CA VAL A 92 -10.82 1.97 4.53
C VAL A 92 -11.86 2.17 5.62
N GLU A 93 -11.50 1.99 6.90
CA GLU A 93 -12.39 2.24 8.04
C GLU A 93 -12.89 3.69 8.06
N LYS A 94 -12.03 4.66 7.72
CA LYS A 94 -12.39 6.08 7.68
C LYS A 94 -13.29 6.45 6.50
N TYR A 95 -12.97 5.99 5.29
CA TYR A 95 -13.62 6.47 4.06
C TYR A 95 -14.68 5.52 3.50
N ALA A 96 -14.63 4.23 3.85
CA ALA A 96 -15.57 3.19 3.44
C ALA A 96 -15.89 2.24 4.62
N PRO A 97 -16.45 2.75 5.74
CA PRO A 97 -16.67 1.98 6.98
C PRO A 97 -17.58 0.76 6.83
N LYS A 98 -18.31 0.65 5.72
CA LYS A 98 -19.21 -0.48 5.40
C LYS A 98 -18.53 -1.56 4.55
N ALA A 99 -17.26 -1.39 4.18
CA ALA A 99 -16.49 -2.39 3.47
C ALA A 99 -16.06 -3.52 4.42
N THR A 100 -15.91 -4.73 3.90
CA THR A 100 -15.31 -5.85 4.62
C THR A 100 -13.82 -5.87 4.33
N VAL A 101 -13.00 -5.48 5.31
CA VAL A 101 -11.54 -5.42 5.16
C VAL A 101 -10.91 -6.79 5.40
N GLN A 102 -10.05 -7.23 4.48
CA GLN A 102 -9.22 -8.42 4.64
C GLN A 102 -7.74 -8.05 4.50
N GLU A 103 -6.93 -8.48 5.46
CA GLU A 103 -5.49 -8.26 5.44
C GLU A 103 -4.73 -9.40 4.77
N PHE A 104 -3.65 -9.02 4.07
CA PHE A 104 -2.71 -9.93 3.41
C PHE A 104 -1.29 -9.49 3.73
N GLN A 105 -0.32 -10.39 3.61
CA GLN A 105 1.07 -10.04 3.94
C GLN A 105 1.73 -9.27 2.82
N THR A 106 1.43 -9.62 1.56
CA THR A 106 2.10 -9.01 0.41
C THR A 106 1.13 -8.42 -0.59
N ASP A 107 1.60 -7.39 -1.29
CA ASP A 107 0.93 -6.79 -2.43
C ASP A 107 0.54 -7.83 -3.51
N ALA A 108 1.47 -8.73 -3.83
CA ALA A 108 1.28 -9.78 -4.82
C ALA A 108 0.12 -10.74 -4.47
N GLU A 109 -0.06 -11.07 -3.19
CA GLU A 109 -1.19 -11.88 -2.71
C GLU A 109 -2.53 -11.18 -2.98
N ILE A 110 -2.59 -9.88 -2.72
CA ILE A 110 -3.81 -9.07 -2.90
C ILE A 110 -4.14 -8.93 -4.37
N VAL A 111 -3.16 -8.55 -5.20
CA VAL A 111 -3.33 -8.43 -6.66
C VAL A 111 -3.81 -9.76 -7.26
N GLN A 112 -3.26 -10.88 -6.79
CA GLN A 112 -3.70 -12.19 -7.25
C GLN A 112 -5.12 -12.54 -6.77
N ALA A 113 -5.49 -12.16 -5.56
CA ALA A 113 -6.85 -12.33 -5.05
C ALA A 113 -7.88 -11.49 -5.85
N ILE A 114 -7.53 -10.28 -6.28
CA ILE A 114 -8.35 -9.44 -7.18
C ILE A 114 -8.54 -10.12 -8.53
N LYS A 115 -7.47 -10.59 -9.17
CA LYS A 115 -7.53 -11.28 -10.47
C LYS A 115 -8.44 -12.51 -10.44
N GLN A 116 -8.39 -13.25 -9.33
CA GLN A 116 -9.21 -14.44 -9.08
C GLN A 116 -10.64 -14.13 -8.63
N GLY A 117 -11.00 -12.85 -8.41
CA GLY A 117 -12.33 -12.45 -7.94
C GLY A 117 -12.61 -12.83 -6.48
N ARG A 118 -11.57 -13.10 -5.68
CA ARG A 118 -11.71 -13.34 -4.23
C ARG A 118 -11.90 -12.02 -3.45
N LEU A 119 -11.37 -10.93 -3.99
CA LEU A 119 -11.56 -9.56 -3.52
C LEU A 119 -12.20 -8.71 -4.62
N ASP A 120 -12.92 -7.69 -4.21
CA ASP A 120 -13.56 -6.73 -5.12
C ASP A 120 -12.64 -5.53 -5.41
N ALA A 121 -11.87 -5.10 -4.41
CA ALA A 121 -10.95 -3.97 -4.52
C ALA A 121 -9.75 -4.11 -3.59
N TYR A 122 -8.69 -3.36 -3.90
CA TYR A 122 -7.51 -3.19 -3.05
C TYR A 122 -7.26 -1.70 -2.87
N VAL A 123 -7.12 -1.27 -1.61
CA VAL A 123 -6.79 0.10 -1.24
C VAL A 123 -5.34 0.19 -0.77
N VAL A 124 -4.56 1.00 -1.48
CA VAL A 124 -3.13 1.27 -1.25
C VAL A 124 -2.75 2.59 -1.93
N ASP A 125 -1.56 3.11 -1.69
CA ASP A 125 -1.02 4.29 -2.39
C ASP A 125 -1.27 4.26 -3.90
N GLN A 126 -1.73 5.38 -4.44
CA GLN A 126 -2.08 5.49 -5.86
C GLN A 126 -0.90 5.18 -6.77
N SER A 127 0.32 5.52 -6.36
CA SER A 127 1.53 5.19 -7.11
C SER A 127 1.74 3.67 -7.25
N LEU A 128 1.42 2.89 -6.22
CA LEU A 128 1.47 1.43 -6.26
C LEU A 128 0.36 0.87 -7.15
N VAL A 129 -0.87 1.37 -7.02
CA VAL A 129 -1.99 1.02 -7.93
C VAL A 129 -1.60 1.23 -9.39
N LEU A 130 -1.06 2.40 -9.73
CA LEU A 130 -0.62 2.71 -11.09
C LEU A 130 0.53 1.81 -11.55
N GLY A 131 1.45 1.48 -10.65
CA GLY A 131 2.53 0.53 -10.90
C GLY A 131 2.02 -0.86 -11.28
N ASP A 132 1.00 -1.36 -10.59
CA ASP A 132 0.43 -2.69 -10.88
C ASP A 132 -0.41 -2.71 -12.15
N VAL A 133 -1.17 -1.64 -12.41
CA VAL A 133 -1.89 -1.47 -13.68
C VAL A 133 -0.90 -1.40 -14.85
N ALA A 134 0.24 -0.71 -14.69
CA ALA A 134 1.24 -0.64 -15.75
C ALA A 134 1.85 -2.02 -16.07
N LYS A 135 2.00 -2.90 -15.06
CA LYS A 135 2.50 -4.28 -15.25
C LYS A 135 1.47 -5.19 -15.92
N ASP A 136 0.18 -5.00 -15.64
CA ASP A 136 -0.90 -5.85 -16.15
C ASP A 136 -2.19 -5.06 -16.46
N PRO A 137 -2.18 -4.23 -17.52
CA PRO A 137 -3.31 -3.36 -17.85
C PRO A 137 -4.51 -4.13 -18.42
N GLN A 138 -4.32 -5.39 -18.82
CA GLN A 138 -5.42 -6.23 -19.34
C GLN A 138 -6.27 -6.79 -18.21
N SER A 139 -5.67 -7.08 -17.04
CA SER A 139 -6.37 -7.70 -15.92
C SER A 139 -6.78 -6.71 -14.83
N LEU A 140 -6.12 -5.55 -14.74
CA LEU A 140 -6.26 -4.60 -13.66
C LEU A 140 -6.61 -3.20 -14.16
N LYS A 141 -7.28 -2.40 -13.32
CA LYS A 141 -7.43 -0.96 -13.54
C LYS A 141 -7.48 -0.19 -12.23
N SER A 142 -7.07 1.07 -12.30
CA SER A 142 -7.26 2.06 -11.23
C SER A 142 -8.66 2.64 -11.31
N VAL A 143 -9.24 2.97 -10.16
CA VAL A 143 -10.49 3.73 -10.05
C VAL A 143 -10.21 5.16 -9.62
N GLY A 144 -10.69 6.12 -10.40
CA GLY A 144 -10.52 7.56 -10.14
C GLY A 144 -9.06 8.04 -10.15
N SER A 145 -8.85 9.23 -9.59
CA SER A 145 -7.55 9.91 -9.52
C SER A 145 -6.93 9.89 -8.11
N GLY A 146 -7.34 8.96 -7.26
CA GLY A 146 -6.98 8.92 -5.85
C GLY A 146 -8.01 9.59 -4.93
N PHE A 147 -7.94 9.32 -3.63
CA PHE A 147 -8.82 9.86 -2.60
C PHE A 147 -8.11 9.99 -1.25
N GLY A 148 -8.77 10.64 -0.29
CA GLY A 148 -8.25 10.82 1.06
C GLY A 148 -7.30 11.99 1.21
N THR A 149 -6.62 12.06 2.35
CA THR A 149 -5.56 13.06 2.59
C THR A 149 -4.30 12.68 1.83
N GLU A 150 -3.41 13.64 1.64
CA GLU A 150 -2.03 13.37 1.24
C GLU A 150 -1.39 12.41 2.26
N ASP A 151 -0.62 11.45 1.74
CA ASP A 151 0.13 10.43 2.49
C ASP A 151 1.61 10.40 2.06
#